data_AF-A0A970WKW4-F1
#
_entry.id   AF-A0A970WKW4-F1
#
_cell.length_a   1.000
_cell.length_b   1.000
_cell.length_c   1.000
_cell.angle_alpha   90.00
_cell.angle_beta   90.00
_cell.angle_gamma   90.00
#
_symmetry.space_group_name_H-M   'P 1'
#
loop_
_entity.id
_entity.type
_entity.pdbx_description
1 polymer ?
#
loop_
_entity_poly.entity_id
_entity_poly.type
_entity_poly.pdbx_seq_one_letter_code
_entity_poly.pdbx_strand_id
1 'polypeptide(L)'
;MKRLVITAIILFACAKTAIAAEGVVVLNKSGTDYFLVETISGYSLLEWYGGYDPAAGDKIVGKIESYGFHDVYDISVRRELRVWVEDFWLSKEDAIRKYYEMSR
;
A
#
# COMPACT_ATOMS: atom_id res chain seq x y z
N MET A 1 -31.07 41.61 23.92
CA MET A 1 -31.50 41.23 22.56
C MET A 1 -30.30 41.48 21.65
N LYS A 2 -29.70 40.57 20.87
CA LYS A 2 -30.05 39.23 20.40
C LYS A 2 -28.75 38.42 20.31
N ARG A 3 -28.88 37.11 20.54
CA ARG A 3 -27.88 36.06 20.23
C ARG A 3 -27.71 35.95 18.69
N LEU A 4 -26.68 35.22 18.24
CA LEU A 4 -26.20 34.95 16.86
C LEU A 4 -25.04 35.87 16.46
N VAL A 5 -23.82 35.38 16.16
CA VAL A 5 -23.44 34.40 15.12
C VAL A 5 -22.33 33.49 15.68
N ILE A 6 -22.64 32.29 16.18
CA ILE A 6 -22.47 30.99 15.50
C ILE A 6 -21.13 30.86 14.77
N THR A 7 -20.16 30.30 15.49
CA THR A 7 -19.21 29.27 15.05
C THR A 7 -18.82 29.32 13.57
N ALA A 8 -17.77 30.06 13.24
CA ALA A 8 -17.03 29.85 12.00
C ALA A 8 -16.34 28.48 12.12
N ILE A 9 -17.02 27.50 11.55
CA ILE A 9 -16.59 26.11 11.40
C ILE A 9 -15.23 26.11 10.70
N ILE A 10 -14.17 25.81 11.46
CA ILE A 10 -12.88 25.39 10.92
C ILE A 10 -13.10 23.99 10.36
N LEU A 11 -13.71 23.90 9.17
CA LEU A 11 -13.63 22.71 8.33
C LEU A 11 -12.35 22.85 7.51
N PHE A 12 -11.20 22.73 8.18
CA PHE A 12 -9.97 22.37 7.48
C PHE A 12 -10.16 20.90 7.08
N ALA A 13 -10.83 20.69 5.95
CA ALA A 13 -10.85 19.41 5.29
C ALA A 13 -9.39 19.08 4.99
N CYS A 14 -8.80 18.22 5.81
CA CYS A 14 -7.50 17.62 5.52
C CYS A 14 -7.72 16.76 4.28
N ALA A 15 -7.56 17.36 3.10
CA ALA A 15 -7.36 16.61 1.89
C ALA A 15 -6.09 15.80 2.13
N LYS A 16 -6.24 14.54 2.53
CA LYS A 16 -5.12 13.60 2.59
C LYS A 16 -4.64 13.47 1.15
N THR A 17 -3.64 14.26 0.78
CA THR A 17 -2.85 13.99 -0.42
C THR A 17 -2.22 12.65 -0.18
N ALA A 18 -2.82 11.62 -0.78
CA ALA A 18 -2.24 10.31 -0.76
C ALA A 18 -0.98 10.36 -1.60
N ILE A 19 0.16 10.24 -0.93
CA ILE A 19 1.46 10.19 -1.58
C ILE A 19 1.55 8.83 -2.24
N ALA A 20 1.69 8.82 -3.56
CA ALA A 20 2.05 7.60 -4.27
C ALA A 20 3.50 7.26 -3.91
N ALA A 21 3.73 6.06 -3.39
CA ALA A 21 5.05 5.50 -3.18
C ALA A 21 5.41 4.60 -4.37
N GLU A 22 6.69 4.54 -4.70
CA GLU A 22 7.28 3.59 -5.64
C GLU A 22 8.02 2.52 -4.86
N GLY A 23 7.94 1.28 -5.33
CA GLY A 23 8.69 0.16 -4.76
C GLY A 23 8.92 -0.97 -5.73
N VAL A 24 9.79 -1.90 -5.33
CA VAL A 24 10.15 -3.10 -6.10
C VAL A 24 9.61 -4.33 -5.39
N VAL A 25 8.95 -5.23 -6.11
CA VAL A 25 8.53 -6.52 -5.55
C VAL A 25 9.77 -7.37 -5.29
N VAL A 26 10.01 -7.73 -4.04
CA VAL A 26 11.21 -8.47 -3.62
C VAL A 26 10.94 -9.90 -3.19
N LEU A 27 9.68 -10.23 -2.89
CA LEU A 27 9.28 -11.59 -2.54
C LEU A 27 7.84 -11.83 -2.98
N ASN A 28 7.65 -12.79 -3.88
CA ASN A 28 6.37 -13.39 -4.21
C ASN A 28 6.57 -14.90 -4.36
N LYS A 29 5.59 -15.72 -3.95
CA LYS A 29 5.70 -17.18 -4.04
C LYS A 29 4.39 -17.75 -4.55
N SER A 30 4.48 -18.72 -5.45
CA SER A 30 3.31 -19.48 -5.90
C SER A 30 2.55 -20.09 -4.72
N GLY A 31 1.22 -19.96 -4.74
CA GLY A 31 0.32 -20.54 -3.74
C GLY A 31 -0.03 -19.61 -2.58
N THR A 32 0.33 -18.33 -2.63
CA THR A 32 -0.14 -17.30 -1.71
C THR A 32 -0.42 -16.02 -2.46
N ASP A 33 -1.42 -15.26 -2.01
CA ASP A 33 -1.73 -13.94 -2.56
C ASP A 33 -0.87 -12.83 -1.92
N TYR A 34 -0.01 -13.16 -0.95
CA TYR A 34 0.87 -12.19 -0.29
C TYR A 34 2.17 -11.98 -1.07
N PHE A 35 2.67 -10.74 -1.06
CA PHE A 35 3.97 -10.37 -1.59
C PHE A 35 4.58 -9.17 -0.85
N LEU A 36 5.91 -9.07 -0.87
CA LEU A 36 6.66 -7.97 -0.26
C LEU A 36 7.16 -6.98 -1.30
N VAL A 37 7.07 -5.70 -0.96
CA VAL A 37 7.55 -4.60 -1.76
C VAL A 37 8.54 -3.79 -0.96
N GLU A 38 9.75 -3.62 -1.48
CA GLU A 38 10.77 -2.74 -0.92
C GLU A 38 10.55 -1.31 -1.43
N THR A 39 10.47 -0.36 -0.51
CA THR A 39 10.32 1.06 -0.77
C THR A 39 11.46 1.84 -0.11
N ILE A 40 11.51 3.16 -0.31
CA ILE A 40 12.49 4.03 0.35
C ILE A 40 12.31 4.02 1.89
N SER A 41 11.09 3.76 2.37
CA SER A 41 10.73 3.81 3.79
C SER A 41 10.84 2.45 4.51
N GLY A 42 11.20 1.37 3.80
CA GLY A 42 11.28 0.02 4.36
C GLY A 42 10.56 -0.99 3.46
N TYR A 43 9.81 -1.91 4.06
CA TYR A 43 9.04 -2.93 3.32
C TYR A 43 7.54 -2.78 3.56
N SER A 44 6.76 -3.05 2.53
CA SER A 44 5.30 -3.17 2.59
C SER A 44 4.88 -4.60 2.29
N LEU A 45 3.97 -5.13 3.09
CA LEU A 45 3.32 -6.42 2.88
C LEU A 45 1.96 -6.17 2.23
N LEU A 46 1.76 -6.73 1.05
CA LEU A 46 0.57 -6.56 0.25
C LEU A 46 -0.09 -7.93 0.02
N GLU A 47 -1.42 -7.94 0.00
CA GLU A 47 -2.23 -9.06 -0.47
C GLU A 47 -2.81 -8.70 -1.84
N TRP A 48 -2.71 -9.62 -2.79
CA TRP A 48 -3.24 -9.47 -4.13
C TRP A 48 -4.73 -9.81 -4.18
N TYR A 49 -5.52 -8.95 -4.81
CA TYR A 49 -6.97 -9.08 -4.95
C TYR A 49 -7.45 -9.06 -6.41
N GLY A 50 -6.53 -9.14 -7.37
CA GLY A 50 -6.85 -9.24 -8.80
C GLY A 50 -6.08 -8.28 -9.69
N GLY A 51 -6.32 -8.41 -11.00
CA GLY A 51 -5.58 -7.68 -12.03
C GLY A 51 -4.34 -8.45 -12.48
N TYR A 52 -3.23 -7.75 -12.66
CA TYR A 52 -1.93 -8.39 -12.89
C TYR A 52 -1.40 -9.00 -11.58
N ASP A 53 -0.89 -10.22 -11.63
CA ASP A 53 -0.21 -10.88 -10.51
C ASP A 53 1.29 -10.51 -10.59
N PRO A 54 1.83 -9.75 -9.63
CA PRO A 54 3.16 -9.16 -9.74
C PRO A 54 4.28 -10.19 -9.52
N ALA A 55 5.36 -10.08 -10.29
CA ALA A 55 6.55 -10.91 -10.17
C ALA A 55 7.66 -10.22 -9.38
N ALA A 56 8.53 -10.98 -8.72
CA ALA A 56 9.75 -10.44 -8.13
C ALA A 56 10.57 -9.67 -9.18
N GLY A 57 10.97 -8.44 -8.86
CA GLY A 57 11.64 -7.49 -9.75
C GLY A 57 10.70 -6.47 -10.39
N ASP A 58 9.39 -6.67 -10.35
CA ASP A 58 8.43 -5.70 -10.86
C ASP A 58 8.44 -4.41 -10.04
N LYS A 59 8.25 -3.28 -10.71
CA LYS A 59 8.20 -1.95 -10.10
C LYS A 59 6.77 -1.49 -10.06
N ILE A 60 6.27 -1.20 -8.86
CA ILE A 60 4.89 -0.74 -8.66
C ILE A 60 4.87 0.66 -8.06
N VAL A 61 3.86 1.44 -8.45
CA VAL A 61 3.59 2.78 -7.94
C VAL A 61 2.14 2.90 -7.49
N GLY A 62 1.93 3.53 -6.33
CA GLY A 62 0.60 3.74 -5.78
C GLY A 62 0.60 3.93 -4.27
N LYS A 63 -0.56 3.76 -3.63
CA LYS A 63 -0.71 3.92 -2.18
C LYS A 63 -0.31 2.66 -1.41
N ILE A 64 0.90 2.17 -1.65
CA ILE A 64 1.41 0.92 -1.04
C ILE A 64 1.89 1.10 0.41
N GLU A 65 2.00 2.35 0.89
CA GLU A 65 2.36 2.71 2.27
C GLU A 65 1.17 3.30 3.05
N SER A 66 -0.04 2.77 2.82
CA SER A 66 -1.25 3.21 3.51
C SER A 66 -2.22 2.05 3.63
N TYR A 67 -2.72 1.77 4.83
CA TYR A 67 -3.65 0.64 5.05
C TYR A 67 -4.89 0.71 4.14
N GLY A 68 -5.38 -0.47 3.76
CA GLY A 68 -6.64 -0.64 3.03
C GLY A 68 -6.47 -1.11 1.58
N PHE A 69 -7.59 -1.10 0.85
CA PHE A 69 -7.64 -1.42 -0.57
C PHE A 69 -7.13 -0.28 -1.44
N HIS A 70 -6.25 -0.61 -2.39
CA HIS A 70 -5.77 0.32 -3.40
C HIS A 70 -5.64 -0.35 -4.75
N ASP A 71 -5.95 0.39 -5.81
CA ASP A 71 -5.52 0.06 -7.15
C ASP A 71 -4.13 0.69 -7.35
N VAL A 72 -3.16 -0.14 -7.74
CA VAL A 72 -1.77 0.27 -7.95
C VAL A 72 -1.34 -0.11 -9.37
N TYR A 73 -0.28 0.54 -9.85
CA TYR A 73 0.17 0.39 -11.22
C TYR A 73 1.57 -0.20 -11.28
N ASP A 74 1.72 -1.28 -12.02
CA ASP A 74 3.00 -1.86 -12.38
C ASP A 74 3.57 -1.12 -13.60
N ILE A 75 4.65 -0.38 -13.39
CA ILE A 75 5.32 0.39 -14.45
C ILE A 75 6.24 -0.47 -15.31
N SER A 76 6.67 -1.65 -14.82
CA SER A 76 7.52 -2.58 -15.57
C SER A 76 6.74 -3.19 -16.74
N VAL A 77 5.49 -3.60 -16.48
CA VAL A 77 4.65 -4.26 -17.50
C VAL A 77 3.45 -3.44 -17.97
N ARG A 78 3.27 -2.23 -17.42
CA ARG A 78 2.21 -1.27 -17.77
C ARG A 78 0.80 -1.78 -17.49
N ARG A 79 0.59 -2.43 -16.34
CA ARG A 79 -0.69 -3.04 -15.94
C ARG A 79 -1.10 -2.64 -14.54
N GLU A 80 -2.40 -2.69 -14.26
CA GLU A 80 -2.95 -2.43 -12.93
C GLU A 80 -3.15 -3.73 -12.14
N LEU A 81 -3.06 -3.61 -10.83
CA LEU A 81 -3.39 -4.64 -9.86
C LEU A 81 -4.10 -4.03 -8.67
N ARG A 82 -4.99 -4.80 -8.05
CA ARG A 82 -5.70 -4.42 -6.84
C ARG A 82 -5.08 -5.12 -5.66
N VAL A 83 -4.77 -4.37 -4.62
CA VAL A 83 -4.09 -4.88 -3.43
C VAL A 83 -4.78 -4.43 -2.15
N TRP A 84 -4.59 -5.21 -1.09
CA TRP A 84 -4.80 -4.78 0.28
C TRP A 84 -3.45 -4.61 0.98
N VAL A 85 -3.24 -3.46 1.62
CA VAL A 85 -2.00 -3.17 2.36
C VAL A 85 -2.14 -3.68 3.79
N GLU A 86 -1.42 -4.76 4.10
CA GLU A 86 -1.41 -5.42 5.42
C GLU A 86 -0.48 -4.74 6.43
N ASP A 87 0.66 -4.25 5.96
CA ASP A 87 1.57 -3.41 6.73
C ASP A 87 2.54 -2.67 5.83
N PHE A 88 3.17 -1.64 6.38
CA PHE A 88 4.17 -0.85 5.68
C PHE A 88 5.21 -0.30 6.66
N TRP A 89 6.32 0.24 6.10
CA TRP A 89 7.49 0.73 6.85
C TRP A 89 8.09 -0.34 7.78
N LEU A 90 7.97 -1.61 7.39
CA LEU A 90 8.54 -2.72 8.13
C LEU A 90 10.07 -2.74 7.96
N SER A 91 10.75 -3.23 8.99
CA SER A 91 12.10 -3.75 8.85
C SER A 91 12.09 -4.98 7.93
N LYS A 92 13.25 -5.33 7.37
CA LYS A 92 13.38 -6.54 6.54
C LYS A 92 13.00 -7.80 7.32
N GLU A 93 13.47 -7.89 8.56
CA GLU A 93 13.24 -9.01 9.46
C GLU A 93 11.74 -9.18 9.78
N ASP A 94 11.05 -8.08 10.11
CA ASP A 94 9.62 -8.10 10.39
C ASP A 94 8.79 -8.43 9.14
N ALA A 95 9.17 -7.88 7.98
CA ALA A 95 8.51 -8.16 6.72
C ALA A 95 8.57 -9.64 6.36
N ILE A 96 9.76 -10.25 6.42
CA ILE A 96 9.95 -11.68 6.16
C ILE A 96 9.15 -12.53 7.14
N ARG A 97 9.22 -12.20 8.43
CA ARG A 97 8.47 -12.92 9.48
C ARG A 97 6.97 -12.87 9.21
N LYS A 98 6.40 -11.68 9.01
CA LYS A 98 4.97 -11.48 8.78
C LYS A 98 4.50 -12.15 7.48
N TYR A 99 5.28 -12.06 6.41
CA TYR A 99 5.03 -12.76 5.15
C TYR A 99 4.83 -14.26 5.36
N TYR A 100 5.74 -14.91 6.09
CA TYR A 100 5.65 -16.35 6.39
C TYR A 100 4.62 -16.72 7.45
N GLU A 101 4.12 -15.77 8.25
CA GLU A 101 3.00 -16.01 9.17
C GLU A 101 1.68 -16.04 8.40
N MET A 102 1.51 -15.15 7.41
CA MET A 102 0.28 -15.02 6.61
C MET A 102 0.19 -16.00 5.44
N SER A 103 1.33 -16.44 4.89
CA SER A 103 1.39 -17.38 3.75
C SER A 103 1.27 -18.87 4.15
N ARG A 104 0.68 -19.18 5.31
CA ARG A 104 0.56 -20.54 5.86
C ARG A 104 -0.81 -21.15 5.66
#